data_AF-A0A3B4CIA5-F1
#
_entry.id   AF-A0A3B4CIA5-F1
#
_cell.length_a   1.000
_cell.length_b   1.000
_cell.length_c   1.000
_cell.angle_alpha   90.00
_cell.angle_beta   90.00
_cell.angle_gamma   90.00
#
_symmetry.space_group_name_H-M   'P 1'
#
loop_
_entity.id
_entity.type
_entity.pdbx_description
1 polymer ?
#
loop_
_entity_poly.entity_id
_entity_poly.type
_entity_poly.pdbx_seq_one_letter_code
_entity_poly.pdbx_strand_id
1 'polypeptide(L)'
;MTSVYAACDAASDSPELRMVLLGNTGVGKSATGNAILGREAFRETETTECEIQRGRVEDRNISVIDTPAINTTTLSTDRLKTELERCISLSSPGPHVFLLVIRVRRFTEEERNTVKWIQENFGEEALKFTMVLFTGKEELTSRQWKMFFEEQHIQHFSEQFGGGYSLINSKKEVSPAQITKLLEKIDEMVKQNRGQHYSNEMYKVMQKKKVEEATKAEEEEKKIEKELLKQHQEKEREEQEKKRRDGIKKQQGQEAKMQKKEWKRKDERRDNDIAQESETKAAEEEEVEKIKEEQTVLVTLLNTADSRAPETKERLKNSNKRLQNRQSMETTTLDEGMRTEDGVGEEQSKERKEESVKYLSKADREKERERCTREDLRRQEESRRERERIKWEQEQAVMEGVSERESDVRIVLLGRPHAGRSATGNTILGREAFGKDLIKSPSATICKRQDGMVGNKSVTVIDTECNRSRLNHSEFEECMRLCSPGPHAFLLVIRSPTFARVNETFYPLKNHFGDEFLKRSVVLITRGDKWGRVEHKDLHYSLGQFVDSCGGAFHVFNNEEQVDRTQVTELMEKIEAVVERNGGQHYTNEMYQEVQRKRNEEWSCSVS
;
A
#
# COMPACT_ATOMS: atom_id res chain seq x y z
N MET A 1 15.38 -6.47 -39.83
CA MET A 1 16.18 -7.67 -40.15
C MET A 1 16.08 -8.62 -38.98
N THR A 2 15.65 -9.87 -39.27
CA THR A 2 15.82 -11.12 -38.49
C THR A 2 15.34 -11.13 -37.03
N SER A 3 14.15 -11.68 -36.72
CA SER A 3 13.83 -13.13 -36.60
C SER A 3 14.61 -13.82 -35.47
N VAL A 4 13.95 -14.02 -34.32
CA VAL A 4 14.09 -15.21 -33.48
C VAL A 4 12.72 -15.52 -32.84
N TYR A 5 11.80 -16.04 -33.66
CA TYR A 5 10.81 -17.01 -33.21
C TYR A 5 11.43 -18.38 -33.51
N ALA A 6 11.83 -19.12 -32.47
CA ALA A 6 11.98 -20.58 -32.51
C ALA A 6 12.34 -21.13 -31.13
N ALA A 7 11.57 -22.14 -30.71
CA ALA A 7 11.81 -23.12 -29.66
C ALA A 7 11.61 -22.66 -28.20
N CYS A 8 10.42 -22.94 -27.66
CA CYS A 8 10.23 -24.08 -26.75
C CYS A 8 8.76 -24.51 -26.84
N ASP A 9 8.47 -25.51 -27.68
CA ASP A 9 7.31 -26.40 -27.51
C ASP A 9 7.81 -27.56 -26.66
N ALA A 10 7.15 -27.79 -25.51
CA ALA A 10 6.64 -29.07 -25.01
C ALA A 10 6.54 -29.07 -23.47
N ALA A 11 5.35 -28.84 -22.88
CA ALA A 11 4.59 -29.89 -22.19
C ALA A 11 3.23 -29.44 -21.57
N SER A 12 2.13 -29.84 -22.25
CA SER A 12 0.76 -30.15 -21.76
C SER A 12 -0.35 -29.08 -21.90
N ASP A 13 -0.65 -28.72 -23.15
CA ASP A 13 -1.80 -27.93 -23.61
C ASP A 13 -3.11 -28.77 -23.69
N SER A 14 -3.74 -29.10 -22.54
CA SER A 14 -5.05 -29.77 -22.57
C SER A 14 -6.19 -28.73 -22.52
N PRO A 15 -7.01 -28.58 -23.57
CA PRO A 15 -8.16 -27.67 -23.55
C PRO A 15 -9.17 -28.06 -22.46
N GLU A 16 -9.74 -27.07 -21.77
CA GLU A 16 -10.68 -27.28 -20.66
C GLU A 16 -11.98 -27.97 -21.12
N LEU A 17 -12.32 -29.11 -20.54
CA LEU A 17 -13.60 -29.80 -20.74
C LEU A 17 -14.68 -29.16 -19.86
N ARG A 18 -15.83 -28.81 -20.44
CA ARG A 18 -16.93 -28.10 -19.76
C ARG A 18 -18.19 -28.96 -19.77
N MET A 19 -18.70 -29.29 -18.60
CA MET A 19 -19.80 -30.23 -18.39
C MET A 19 -20.94 -29.51 -17.65
N VAL A 20 -22.16 -29.58 -18.18
CA VAL A 20 -23.35 -29.05 -17.50
C VAL A 20 -24.20 -30.22 -17.03
N LEU A 21 -24.49 -30.29 -15.73
CA LEU A 21 -25.31 -31.35 -15.15
C LEU A 21 -26.78 -30.97 -15.20
N LEU A 22 -27.59 -31.76 -15.89
CA LEU A 22 -29.03 -31.57 -16.05
C LEU A 22 -29.80 -32.72 -15.38
N GLY A 23 -31.06 -32.48 -15.00
CA GLY A 23 -31.92 -33.52 -14.43
C GLY A 23 -32.87 -33.03 -13.33
N ASN A 24 -33.82 -33.89 -12.95
CA ASN A 24 -34.88 -33.58 -11.99
C ASN A 24 -34.36 -33.49 -10.53
N THR A 25 -35.25 -33.18 -9.59
CA THR A 25 -34.91 -33.05 -8.17
C THR A 25 -34.56 -34.42 -7.57
N GLY A 26 -33.45 -34.49 -6.84
CA GLY A 26 -33.04 -35.69 -6.11
C GLY A 26 -32.44 -36.82 -6.96
N VAL A 27 -32.11 -36.57 -8.24
CA VAL A 27 -31.43 -37.56 -9.11
C VAL A 27 -29.93 -37.69 -8.84
N GLY A 28 -29.37 -36.80 -8.01
CA GLY A 28 -27.95 -36.83 -7.60
C GLY A 28 -27.00 -36.04 -8.50
N LYS A 29 -27.43 -34.88 -9.04
CA LYS A 29 -26.58 -34.00 -9.87
C LYS A 29 -25.33 -33.54 -9.13
N SER A 30 -25.48 -32.86 -7.99
CA SER A 30 -24.36 -32.38 -7.17
C SER A 30 -23.44 -33.52 -6.73
N ALA A 31 -24.01 -34.67 -6.34
CA ALA A 31 -23.27 -35.87 -5.99
C ALA A 31 -22.47 -36.44 -7.17
N THR A 32 -23.01 -36.38 -8.38
CA THR A 32 -22.32 -36.74 -9.63
C THR A 32 -21.17 -35.78 -9.91
N GLY A 33 -21.39 -34.46 -9.76
CA GLY A 33 -20.33 -33.46 -9.90
C GLY A 33 -19.18 -33.68 -8.93
N ASN A 34 -19.50 -34.03 -7.67
CA ASN A 34 -18.52 -34.40 -6.66
C ASN A 34 -17.74 -35.67 -7.03
N ALA A 35 -18.42 -36.69 -7.55
CA ALA A 35 -17.79 -37.93 -8.00
C ALA A 35 -16.85 -37.70 -9.19
N ILE A 36 -17.26 -36.88 -10.17
CA ILE A 36 -16.41 -36.52 -11.32
C ILE A 36 -15.16 -35.77 -10.85
N LEU A 37 -15.30 -34.81 -9.94
CA LEU A 37 -14.18 -34.00 -9.44
C LEU A 37 -13.34 -34.70 -8.37
N GLY A 38 -13.75 -35.88 -7.89
CA GLY A 38 -13.06 -36.62 -6.84
C GLY A 38 -13.03 -35.94 -5.47
N ARG A 39 -13.91 -34.96 -5.21
CA ARG A 39 -13.97 -34.19 -3.95
C ARG A 39 -15.37 -33.64 -3.68
N GLU A 40 -15.62 -33.24 -2.43
CA GLU A 40 -16.83 -32.53 -1.98
C GLU A 40 -16.85 -31.07 -2.52
N ALA A 41 -17.10 -30.89 -3.82
CA ALA A 41 -17.09 -29.58 -4.48
C ALA A 41 -18.44 -28.84 -4.41
N PHE A 42 -19.55 -29.57 -4.47
CA PHE A 42 -20.92 -29.10 -4.43
C PHE A 42 -21.63 -29.58 -3.17
N ARG A 43 -22.52 -28.75 -2.61
CA ARG A 43 -23.39 -29.17 -1.52
C ARG A 43 -24.51 -30.07 -2.04
N GLU A 44 -24.70 -31.22 -1.41
CA GLU A 44 -25.75 -32.19 -1.76
C GLU A 44 -27.10 -31.84 -1.12
N THR A 45 -27.49 -30.58 -1.26
CA THR A 45 -28.82 -30.08 -0.91
C THR A 45 -29.59 -29.76 -2.20
N GLU A 46 -30.83 -29.30 -2.08
CA GLU A 46 -31.54 -28.80 -3.24
C GLU A 46 -30.80 -27.60 -3.87
N THR A 47 -30.36 -27.76 -5.12
CA THR A 47 -29.66 -26.72 -5.88
C THR A 47 -30.68 -25.70 -6.38
N THR A 48 -30.61 -24.46 -5.87
CA THR A 48 -31.47 -23.35 -6.30
C THR A 48 -30.77 -22.36 -7.23
N GLU A 49 -29.43 -22.41 -7.32
CA GLU A 49 -28.61 -21.54 -8.16
C GLU A 49 -27.55 -22.34 -8.92
N CYS A 50 -27.21 -21.92 -10.14
CA CYS A 50 -26.15 -22.52 -10.93
C CYS A 50 -24.76 -22.22 -10.33
N GLU A 51 -23.97 -23.27 -10.12
CA GLU A 51 -22.62 -23.22 -9.54
C GLU A 51 -21.61 -23.90 -10.47
N ILE A 52 -20.44 -23.28 -10.66
CA ILE A 52 -19.33 -23.89 -11.40
C ILE A 52 -18.22 -24.30 -10.44
N GLN A 53 -17.75 -25.53 -10.58
CA GLN A 53 -16.58 -26.04 -9.88
C GLN A 53 -15.56 -26.55 -10.88
N ARG A 54 -14.30 -26.23 -10.62
CA ARG A 54 -13.16 -26.59 -11.48
C ARG A 54 -12.24 -27.55 -10.74
N GLY A 55 -11.60 -28.42 -11.49
CA GLY A 55 -10.59 -29.33 -10.96
C GLY A 55 -9.80 -29.99 -12.07
N ARG A 56 -8.59 -30.44 -11.72
CA ARG A 56 -7.82 -31.34 -12.55
C ARG A 56 -8.19 -32.77 -12.19
N VAL A 57 -8.67 -33.54 -13.17
CA VAL A 57 -9.03 -34.95 -13.03
C VAL A 57 -8.22 -35.71 -14.06
N GLU A 58 -7.41 -36.66 -13.59
CA GLU A 58 -6.32 -37.23 -14.39
C GLU A 58 -5.44 -36.11 -14.94
N ASP A 59 -5.27 -36.01 -16.27
CA ASP A 59 -4.47 -34.97 -16.94
C ASP A 59 -5.33 -33.92 -17.66
N ARG A 60 -6.55 -33.68 -17.18
CA ARG A 60 -7.51 -32.79 -17.85
C ARG A 60 -8.02 -31.71 -16.92
N ASN A 61 -8.13 -30.50 -17.45
CA ASN A 61 -8.84 -29.42 -16.81
C ASN A 61 -10.35 -29.61 -17.03
N ILE A 62 -11.10 -29.85 -15.96
CA ILE A 62 -12.55 -30.06 -16.01
C ILE A 62 -13.27 -28.93 -15.26
N SER A 63 -14.28 -28.37 -15.92
CA SER A 63 -15.29 -27.49 -15.37
C SER A 63 -16.63 -28.22 -15.31
N VAL A 64 -17.19 -28.39 -14.12
CA VAL A 64 -18.53 -28.94 -13.92
C VAL A 64 -19.45 -27.82 -13.46
N ILE A 65 -20.59 -27.68 -14.12
CA ILE A 65 -21.65 -26.73 -13.77
C ILE A 65 -22.82 -27.54 -13.21
N ASP A 66 -23.11 -27.39 -11.92
CA ASP A 66 -24.32 -27.93 -11.30
C ASP A 66 -25.48 -26.95 -11.50
N THR A 67 -26.62 -27.45 -11.95
CA THR A 67 -27.81 -26.61 -12.22
C THR A 67 -28.95 -26.95 -11.27
N PRO A 68 -29.90 -26.02 -11.08
CA PRO A 68 -31.18 -26.35 -10.48
C PRO A 68 -31.90 -27.48 -11.22
N ALA A 69 -32.85 -28.11 -10.54
CA ALA A 69 -33.66 -29.15 -11.15
C ALA A 69 -34.56 -28.60 -12.25
N ILE A 70 -34.66 -29.35 -13.35
CA ILE A 70 -35.43 -28.99 -14.55
C ILE A 70 -36.91 -28.77 -14.21
N ASN A 71 -37.51 -29.76 -13.55
CA ASN A 71 -38.90 -29.73 -13.11
C ASN A 71 -38.97 -29.51 -11.60
N THR A 72 -38.67 -28.30 -11.15
CA THR A 72 -38.77 -27.94 -9.73
C THR A 72 -40.04 -27.16 -9.41
N THR A 73 -40.66 -27.46 -8.27
CA THR A 73 -41.74 -26.67 -7.69
C THR A 73 -41.23 -25.57 -6.76
N THR A 74 -39.93 -25.56 -6.44
CA THR A 74 -39.31 -24.60 -5.51
C THR A 74 -38.88 -23.30 -6.17
N LEU A 75 -38.69 -23.29 -7.49
CA LEU A 75 -38.36 -22.10 -8.27
C LEU A 75 -39.52 -21.68 -9.17
N SER A 76 -39.74 -20.37 -9.28
CA SER A 76 -40.63 -19.81 -10.29
C SER A 76 -40.00 -19.90 -11.69
N THR A 77 -40.82 -19.83 -12.73
CA THR A 77 -40.38 -19.85 -14.13
C THR A 77 -39.35 -18.76 -14.44
N ASP A 78 -39.50 -17.55 -13.88
CA ASP A 78 -38.56 -16.45 -14.11
C ASP A 78 -37.22 -16.68 -13.40
N ARG A 79 -37.25 -17.26 -12.20
CA ARG A 79 -36.03 -17.69 -11.48
C ARG A 79 -35.30 -18.77 -12.28
N LEU A 80 -36.00 -19.75 -12.83
CA LEU A 80 -35.40 -20.78 -13.68
C LEU A 80 -34.75 -20.21 -14.94
N LYS A 81 -35.39 -19.22 -15.60
CA LYS A 81 -34.79 -18.50 -16.73
C LYS A 81 -33.52 -17.75 -16.33
N THR A 82 -33.53 -17.11 -15.16
CA THR A 82 -32.36 -16.39 -14.64
C THR A 82 -31.19 -17.35 -14.40
N GLU A 83 -31.47 -18.51 -13.81
CA GLU A 83 -30.45 -19.54 -13.58
C GLU A 83 -29.97 -20.18 -14.89
N LEU A 84 -30.82 -20.28 -15.92
CA LEU A 84 -30.41 -20.69 -17.26
C LEU A 84 -29.44 -19.68 -17.89
N GLU A 85 -29.74 -18.38 -17.82
CA GLU A 85 -28.81 -17.32 -18.29
C GLU A 85 -27.48 -17.37 -17.54
N ARG A 86 -27.53 -17.61 -16.23
CA ARG A 86 -26.34 -17.82 -15.41
C ARG A 86 -25.55 -19.06 -15.86
N CYS A 87 -26.21 -20.19 -16.11
CA CYS A 87 -25.59 -21.39 -16.64
C CYS A 87 -24.85 -21.13 -17.96
N ILE A 88 -25.48 -20.40 -18.89
CA ILE A 88 -24.87 -20.02 -20.18
C ILE A 88 -23.65 -19.12 -19.97
N SER A 89 -23.73 -18.17 -19.05
CA SER A 89 -22.60 -17.29 -18.70
C SER A 89 -21.40 -18.08 -18.15
N LEU A 90 -21.66 -19.04 -17.25
CA LEU A 90 -20.65 -19.86 -16.58
C LEU A 90 -20.00 -20.89 -17.51
N SER A 91 -20.74 -21.42 -18.47
CA SER A 91 -20.27 -22.45 -19.41
C SER A 91 -19.77 -21.89 -20.76
N SER A 92 -19.86 -20.58 -20.97
CA SER A 92 -19.32 -19.88 -22.15
C SER A 92 -17.83 -20.21 -22.38
N PRO A 93 -17.36 -20.49 -23.62
CA PRO A 93 -18.05 -20.27 -24.91
C PRO A 93 -19.20 -21.25 -25.20
N GLY A 94 -19.28 -22.33 -24.43
CA GLY A 94 -20.36 -23.31 -24.44
C GLY A 94 -19.88 -24.65 -23.88
N PRO A 95 -20.79 -25.52 -23.37
CA PRO A 95 -20.42 -26.80 -22.81
C PRO A 95 -19.98 -27.79 -23.90
N HIS A 96 -19.02 -28.64 -23.57
CA HIS A 96 -18.64 -29.78 -24.40
C HIS A 96 -19.64 -30.93 -24.25
N VAL A 97 -20.25 -31.06 -23.07
CA VAL A 97 -21.25 -32.07 -22.77
C VAL A 97 -22.31 -31.54 -21.81
N PHE A 98 -23.56 -31.88 -22.09
CA PHE A 98 -24.64 -31.89 -21.11
C PHE A 98 -24.79 -33.31 -20.57
N LEU A 99 -24.66 -33.50 -19.26
CA LEU A 99 -24.90 -34.78 -18.61
C LEU A 99 -26.30 -34.78 -18.02
N LEU A 100 -27.23 -35.50 -18.65
CA LEU A 100 -28.58 -35.67 -18.16
C LEU A 100 -28.62 -36.81 -17.14
N VAL A 101 -28.62 -36.45 -15.85
CA VAL A 101 -28.55 -37.38 -14.74
C VAL A 101 -29.93 -37.98 -14.44
N ILE A 102 -30.03 -39.31 -14.49
CA ILE A 102 -31.24 -40.07 -14.19
C ILE A 102 -30.88 -41.18 -13.21
N ARG A 103 -31.63 -41.32 -12.12
CA ARG A 103 -31.44 -42.44 -11.21
C ARG A 103 -32.12 -43.69 -11.76
N VAL A 104 -31.44 -44.84 -11.72
CA VAL A 104 -32.05 -46.11 -12.11
C VAL A 104 -33.33 -46.39 -11.29
N ARG A 105 -34.28 -47.13 -11.88
CA ARG A 105 -35.62 -47.39 -11.33
C ARG A 105 -36.55 -46.18 -11.18
N ARG A 106 -36.07 -44.95 -11.39
CA ARG A 106 -36.87 -43.72 -11.33
C ARG A 106 -36.97 -43.07 -12.71
N PHE A 107 -37.38 -43.84 -13.70
CA PHE A 107 -37.68 -43.33 -15.03
C PHE A 107 -39.20 -43.13 -15.16
N THR A 108 -39.63 -41.89 -14.99
CA THR A 108 -41.03 -41.47 -15.02
C THR A 108 -41.31 -40.59 -16.23
N GLU A 109 -42.57 -40.18 -16.39
CA GLU A 109 -42.95 -39.22 -17.43
C GLU A 109 -42.21 -37.87 -17.28
N GLU A 110 -41.85 -37.49 -16.05
CA GLU A 110 -41.06 -36.28 -15.80
C GLU A 110 -39.67 -36.37 -16.43
N GLU A 111 -39.03 -37.54 -16.39
CA GLU A 111 -37.75 -37.76 -17.07
C GLU A 111 -37.91 -37.73 -18.60
N ARG A 112 -38.99 -38.29 -19.16
CA ARG A 112 -39.26 -38.23 -20.61
C ARG A 112 -39.40 -36.79 -21.11
N ASN A 113 -40.09 -35.95 -20.33
CA ASN A 113 -40.32 -34.55 -20.67
C ASN A 113 -39.05 -33.68 -20.66
N THR A 114 -37.93 -34.18 -20.11
CA THR A 114 -36.65 -33.44 -20.13
C THR A 114 -36.10 -33.24 -21.54
N VAL A 115 -36.38 -34.13 -22.49
CA VAL A 115 -35.98 -33.96 -23.90
C VAL A 115 -36.59 -32.69 -24.47
N LYS A 116 -37.91 -32.54 -24.31
CA LYS A 116 -38.64 -31.35 -24.76
C LYS A 116 -38.13 -30.10 -24.07
N TRP A 117 -37.86 -30.18 -22.76
CA TRP A 117 -37.29 -29.05 -22.02
C TRP A 117 -35.91 -28.64 -22.55
N ILE A 118 -35.01 -29.58 -22.86
CA ILE A 118 -33.69 -29.29 -23.44
C ILE A 118 -33.85 -28.61 -24.80
N GLN A 119 -34.75 -29.11 -25.65
CA GLN A 119 -35.03 -28.52 -26.96
C GLN A 119 -35.62 -27.10 -26.85
N GLU A 120 -36.50 -26.85 -25.89
CA GLU A 120 -37.10 -25.52 -25.69
C GLU A 120 -36.09 -24.48 -25.19
N ASN A 121 -35.13 -24.88 -24.34
CA ASN A 121 -34.18 -23.96 -23.69
C ASN A 121 -32.83 -23.85 -24.40
N PHE A 122 -32.36 -24.94 -25.00
CA PHE A 122 -31.09 -25.03 -25.71
C PHE A 122 -31.26 -25.39 -27.20
N GLY A 123 -32.47 -25.58 -27.72
CA GLY A 123 -32.66 -25.95 -29.12
C GLY A 123 -32.31 -27.41 -29.43
N GLU A 124 -32.75 -27.90 -30.59
CA GLU A 124 -32.63 -29.31 -30.97
C GLU A 124 -31.18 -29.80 -31.07
N GLU A 125 -30.26 -28.93 -31.51
CA GLU A 125 -28.84 -29.26 -31.64
C GLU A 125 -28.18 -29.61 -30.30
N ALA A 126 -28.74 -29.19 -29.16
CA ALA A 126 -28.21 -29.52 -27.83
C ALA A 126 -28.24 -31.02 -27.54
N LEU A 127 -29.17 -31.77 -28.14
CA LEU A 127 -29.27 -33.22 -27.98
C LEU A 127 -28.02 -33.95 -28.50
N LYS A 128 -27.34 -33.41 -29.53
CA LYS A 128 -26.08 -33.97 -30.07
C LYS A 128 -24.91 -33.87 -29.09
N PHE A 129 -24.97 -32.92 -28.17
CA PHE A 129 -23.97 -32.68 -27.11
C PHE A 129 -24.43 -33.19 -25.75
N THR A 130 -25.53 -33.93 -25.69
CA THR A 130 -26.07 -34.48 -24.45
C THR A 130 -25.78 -35.97 -24.36
N MET A 131 -25.45 -36.42 -23.15
CA MET A 131 -25.29 -37.83 -22.79
C MET A 131 -26.15 -38.14 -21.57
N VAL A 132 -26.87 -39.26 -21.60
CA VAL A 132 -27.65 -39.74 -20.45
C VAL A 132 -26.72 -40.42 -19.46
N LEU A 133 -26.74 -39.98 -18.21
CA LEU A 133 -25.97 -40.60 -17.14
C LEU A 133 -26.91 -41.27 -16.14
N PHE A 134 -26.96 -42.60 -16.19
CA PHE A 134 -27.68 -43.39 -15.21
C PHE A 134 -26.86 -43.55 -13.92
N THR A 135 -27.45 -43.19 -12.78
CA THR A 135 -26.86 -43.33 -11.44
C THR A 135 -27.56 -44.44 -10.64
N GLY A 136 -26.88 -45.02 -9.66
CA GLY A 136 -27.42 -46.10 -8.83
C GLY A 136 -27.25 -47.49 -9.43
N LYS A 137 -26.23 -47.71 -10.27
CA LYS A 137 -25.92 -49.02 -10.88
C LYS A 137 -25.89 -50.17 -9.86
N GLU A 138 -25.39 -49.94 -8.64
CA GLU A 138 -25.35 -50.90 -7.54
C GLU A 138 -26.72 -51.44 -7.13
N GLU A 139 -27.80 -50.70 -7.43
CA GLU A 139 -29.17 -51.12 -7.12
C GLU A 139 -29.69 -52.23 -8.06
N LEU A 140 -29.00 -52.49 -9.18
CA LEU A 140 -29.39 -53.44 -10.21
C LEU A 140 -28.32 -54.50 -10.45
N THR A 141 -28.73 -55.78 -10.44
CA THR A 141 -27.90 -56.85 -11.00
C THR A 141 -27.73 -56.69 -12.51
N SER A 142 -26.71 -57.30 -13.11
CA SER A 142 -26.50 -57.26 -14.57
C SER A 142 -27.73 -57.72 -15.37
N ARG A 143 -28.49 -58.71 -14.85
CA ARG A 143 -29.74 -59.16 -15.46
C ARG A 143 -30.83 -58.11 -15.36
N GLN A 144 -31.00 -57.46 -14.21
CA GLN A 144 -32.00 -56.41 -14.02
C GLN A 144 -31.68 -55.17 -14.85
N TRP A 145 -30.41 -54.78 -14.96
CA TRP A 145 -29.99 -53.72 -15.87
C TRP A 145 -30.34 -54.04 -17.32
N LYS A 146 -30.03 -55.26 -17.77
CA LYS A 146 -30.36 -55.71 -19.13
C LYS A 146 -31.86 -55.62 -19.39
N MET A 147 -32.69 -56.11 -18.47
CA MET A 147 -34.15 -56.01 -18.59
C MET A 147 -34.64 -54.56 -18.62
N PHE A 148 -34.15 -53.70 -17.72
CA PHE A 148 -34.50 -52.28 -17.68
C PHE A 148 -34.14 -51.55 -18.99
N PHE A 149 -32.95 -51.80 -19.52
CA PHE A 149 -32.48 -51.16 -20.75
C PHE A 149 -33.08 -51.79 -22.02
N GLU A 150 -33.63 -53.00 -21.96
CA GLU A 150 -34.37 -53.65 -23.06
C GLU A 150 -35.80 -53.11 -23.19
N GLU A 151 -36.29 -52.33 -22.24
CA GLU A 151 -37.58 -51.66 -22.37
C GLU A 151 -37.50 -50.62 -23.51
N GLN A 152 -38.34 -50.81 -24.54
CA GLN A 152 -38.33 -50.00 -25.77
C GLN A 152 -38.30 -48.49 -25.51
N HIS A 153 -38.98 -48.07 -24.46
CA HIS A 153 -39.15 -46.68 -24.13
C HIS A 153 -37.91 -46.03 -23.50
N ILE A 154 -36.99 -46.82 -22.93
CA ILE A 154 -35.67 -46.38 -22.42
C ILE A 154 -34.67 -46.30 -23.58
N GLN A 155 -34.72 -47.29 -24.48
CA GLN A 155 -33.90 -47.31 -25.69
C GLN A 155 -34.23 -46.11 -26.57
N HIS A 156 -35.51 -45.92 -26.88
CA HIS A 156 -35.97 -44.80 -27.69
C HIS A 156 -35.57 -43.45 -27.09
N PHE A 157 -35.69 -43.29 -25.76
CA PHE A 157 -35.25 -42.09 -25.07
C PHE A 157 -33.73 -41.87 -25.18
N SER A 158 -32.93 -42.92 -24.96
CA SER A 158 -31.46 -42.83 -25.00
C SER A 158 -30.92 -42.57 -26.41
N GLU A 159 -31.60 -43.08 -27.44
CA GLU A 159 -31.23 -42.89 -28.85
C GLU A 159 -31.41 -41.45 -29.36
N GLN A 160 -32.18 -40.62 -28.65
CA GLN A 160 -32.32 -39.20 -29.01
C GLN A 160 -31.06 -38.39 -28.73
N PHE A 161 -30.15 -38.91 -27.91
CA PHE A 161 -28.98 -38.18 -27.42
C PHE A 161 -27.71 -38.64 -28.14
N GLY A 162 -26.93 -37.69 -28.67
CA GLY A 162 -25.73 -37.99 -29.47
C GLY A 162 -24.63 -38.70 -28.67
N GLY A 163 -24.54 -38.45 -27.37
CA GLY A 163 -23.60 -39.14 -26.47
C GLY A 163 -24.07 -40.51 -25.99
N GLY A 164 -25.28 -40.94 -26.38
CA GLY A 164 -25.91 -42.15 -25.88
C GLY A 164 -26.05 -42.14 -24.36
N TYR A 165 -25.58 -43.20 -23.70
CA TYR A 165 -25.69 -43.35 -22.25
C TYR A 165 -24.40 -43.85 -21.58
N SER A 166 -24.25 -43.53 -20.31
CA SER A 166 -23.28 -44.12 -19.38
C SER A 166 -23.97 -44.53 -18.07
N LEU A 167 -23.35 -45.44 -17.31
CA LEU A 167 -23.92 -46.02 -16.10
C LEU A 167 -22.87 -46.05 -14.99
N ILE A 168 -23.14 -45.33 -13.89
CA ILE A 168 -22.26 -45.22 -12.73
C ILE A 168 -22.99 -45.59 -11.43
N ASN A 169 -22.22 -45.89 -10.39
CA ASN A 169 -22.78 -46.11 -9.05
C ASN A 169 -23.25 -44.77 -8.44
N SER A 170 -24.00 -44.81 -7.35
CA SER A 170 -24.21 -43.61 -6.52
C SER A 170 -22.93 -43.22 -5.78
N LYS A 171 -22.77 -41.93 -5.41
CA LYS A 171 -21.52 -41.35 -4.86
C LYS A 171 -20.77 -42.22 -3.83
N LYS A 172 -21.47 -42.91 -2.92
CA LYS A 172 -20.84 -43.74 -1.87
C LYS A 172 -20.04 -44.92 -2.42
N GLU A 173 -20.28 -45.34 -3.65
CA GLU A 173 -19.73 -46.55 -4.26
C GLU A 173 -19.13 -46.30 -5.65
N VAL A 174 -18.99 -45.04 -6.10
CA VAL A 174 -18.35 -44.74 -7.39
C VAL A 174 -16.85 -44.97 -7.30
N SER A 175 -16.35 -45.89 -8.13
CA SER A 175 -14.92 -46.11 -8.27
C SER A 175 -14.28 -45.12 -9.26
N PRO A 176 -13.00 -44.73 -9.08
CA PRO A 176 -12.28 -43.91 -10.04
C PRO A 176 -12.32 -44.48 -11.47
N ALA A 177 -12.26 -45.80 -11.63
CA ALA A 177 -12.36 -46.47 -12.93
C ALA A 177 -13.70 -46.22 -13.66
N GLN A 178 -14.80 -46.02 -12.93
CA GLN A 178 -16.08 -45.63 -13.53
C GLN A 178 -16.06 -44.19 -14.05
N ILE A 179 -15.35 -43.30 -13.36
CA ILE A 179 -15.15 -41.91 -13.82
C ILE A 179 -14.25 -41.88 -15.05
N THR A 180 -13.13 -42.62 -15.06
CA THR A 180 -12.27 -42.77 -16.25
C THR A 180 -13.10 -43.25 -17.45
N LYS A 181 -13.92 -44.30 -17.28
CA LYS A 181 -14.79 -44.80 -18.35
C LYS A 181 -15.86 -43.79 -18.80
N LEU A 182 -16.37 -42.97 -17.88
CA LEU A 182 -17.28 -41.89 -18.23
C LEU A 182 -16.56 -40.83 -19.08
N LEU A 183 -15.37 -40.42 -18.68
CA LEU A 183 -14.58 -39.42 -19.42
C LEU A 183 -14.16 -39.92 -20.80
N GLU A 184 -13.78 -41.20 -20.95
CA GLU A 184 -13.51 -41.83 -22.25
C GLU A 184 -14.71 -41.73 -23.20
N LYS A 185 -15.92 -42.05 -22.71
CA LYS A 185 -17.15 -41.91 -23.50
C LYS A 185 -17.44 -40.47 -23.89
N ILE A 186 -17.13 -39.52 -23.00
CA ILE A 186 -17.31 -38.10 -23.29
C ILE A 186 -16.33 -37.65 -24.36
N ASP A 187 -15.10 -38.16 -24.36
CA ASP A 187 -14.15 -37.89 -25.44
C ASP A 187 -14.63 -38.45 -26.78
N GLU A 188 -15.21 -39.65 -26.79
CA GLU A 188 -15.82 -40.24 -27.99
C GLU A 188 -16.92 -39.32 -28.53
N MET A 189 -17.82 -38.83 -27.66
CA MET A 189 -18.87 -37.89 -28.05
C MET A 189 -18.30 -36.56 -28.55
N VAL A 190 -17.30 -36.00 -27.88
CA VAL A 190 -16.65 -34.75 -28.30
C VAL A 190 -15.95 -34.93 -29.65
N LYS A 191 -15.29 -36.08 -29.88
CA LYS A 191 -14.70 -36.43 -31.18
C LYS A 191 -15.75 -36.58 -32.28
N GLN A 192 -16.90 -37.21 -31.99
CA GLN A 192 -18.04 -37.29 -32.92
C GLN A 192 -18.56 -35.89 -33.29
N ASN A 193 -18.55 -34.96 -32.33
CA ASN A 193 -18.84 -33.54 -32.52
C ASN A 193 -17.63 -32.73 -33.05
N ARG A 194 -16.62 -33.38 -33.64
CA ARG A 194 -15.44 -32.76 -34.27
C ARG A 194 -14.62 -31.87 -33.33
N GLY A 195 -14.61 -32.18 -32.03
CA GLY A 195 -13.93 -31.39 -31.01
C GLY A 195 -14.63 -30.07 -30.68
N GLN A 196 -15.82 -29.82 -31.21
CA GLN A 196 -16.56 -28.59 -30.95
C GLN A 196 -17.29 -28.67 -29.61
N HIS A 197 -17.54 -27.51 -29.01
CA HIS A 197 -18.49 -27.36 -27.92
C HIS A 197 -19.85 -26.94 -28.49
N TYR A 198 -20.90 -27.22 -27.74
CA TYR A 198 -22.23 -26.74 -28.06
C TYR A 198 -22.26 -25.20 -28.07
N SER A 199 -22.90 -24.61 -29.07
CA SER A 199 -23.10 -23.16 -29.16
C SER A 199 -24.44 -22.84 -29.83
N ASN A 200 -25.11 -21.80 -29.34
CA ASN A 200 -26.29 -21.20 -29.96
C ASN A 200 -26.19 -19.66 -29.94
N GLU A 201 -27.26 -18.97 -30.35
CA GLU A 201 -27.29 -17.50 -30.34
C GLU A 201 -27.09 -16.90 -28.94
N MET A 202 -27.60 -17.55 -27.88
CA MET A 202 -27.39 -17.07 -26.50
C MET A 202 -25.90 -17.09 -26.12
N TYR A 203 -25.19 -18.17 -26.46
CA TYR A 203 -23.74 -18.26 -26.23
C TYR A 203 -22.96 -17.22 -27.04
N LYS A 204 -23.33 -17.00 -28.31
CA LYS A 204 -22.69 -15.98 -29.17
C LYS A 204 -22.89 -14.56 -28.63
N VAL A 205 -24.10 -14.23 -28.16
CA VAL A 205 -24.39 -12.93 -27.53
C VAL A 205 -23.56 -12.75 -26.26
N MET A 206 -23.48 -13.78 -25.43
CA MET A 206 -22.67 -13.75 -24.21
C MET A 206 -21.17 -13.59 -24.49
N GLN A 207 -20.65 -14.24 -25.54
CA GLN A 207 -19.27 -14.05 -25.98
C GLN A 207 -19.00 -12.61 -26.42
N LYS A 208 -19.88 -12.05 -27.27
CA LYS A 208 -19.76 -10.65 -27.73
C LYS A 208 -19.75 -9.67 -26.56
N LYS A 209 -20.66 -9.87 -25.59
CA LYS A 209 -20.74 -9.04 -24.38
C LYS A 209 -19.45 -9.12 -23.55
N LYS A 210 -18.88 -10.32 -23.33
CA LYS A 210 -17.61 -10.49 -22.62
C LYS A 210 -16.45 -9.79 -23.32
N VAL A 211 -16.39 -9.87 -24.66
CA VAL A 211 -15.37 -9.17 -25.45
C VAL A 211 -15.55 -7.66 -25.36
N GLU A 212 -16.77 -7.14 -25.49
CA GLU A 212 -17.06 -5.70 -25.39
C GLU A 212 -16.69 -5.15 -23.99
N GLU A 213 -17.06 -5.87 -22.93
CA GLU A 213 -16.69 -5.51 -21.55
C GLU A 213 -15.16 -5.51 -21.34
N ALA A 214 -14.45 -6.51 -21.89
CA ALA A 214 -12.99 -6.57 -21.82
C ALA A 214 -12.34 -5.40 -22.57
N THR A 215 -12.83 -5.06 -23.77
CA THR A 215 -12.31 -3.92 -24.54
C THR A 215 -12.53 -2.59 -23.82
N LYS A 216 -13.71 -2.37 -23.21
CA LYS A 216 -13.99 -1.17 -22.40
C LYS A 216 -13.06 -1.08 -21.19
N ALA A 217 -12.84 -2.21 -20.50
CA ALA A 217 -11.92 -2.24 -19.36
C ALA A 217 -10.48 -1.91 -19.76
N GLU A 218 -10.00 -2.43 -20.90
CA GLU A 218 -8.66 -2.13 -21.42
C GLU A 218 -8.51 -0.64 -21.80
N GLU A 219 -9.54 -0.04 -22.41
CA GLU A 219 -9.55 1.40 -22.72
C GLU A 219 -9.53 2.27 -21.46
N GLU A 220 -10.27 1.89 -20.42
CA GLU A 220 -10.26 2.58 -19.12
C GLU A 220 -8.90 2.45 -18.41
N GLU A 221 -8.27 1.28 -18.47
CA GLU A 221 -6.93 1.06 -17.90
C GLU A 221 -5.89 1.95 -18.58
N LYS A 222 -5.90 2.03 -19.91
CA LYS A 222 -5.01 2.95 -20.67
C LYS A 222 -5.25 4.43 -20.35
N LYS A 223 -6.49 4.82 -20.02
CA LYS A 223 -6.79 6.21 -19.58
C LYS A 223 -6.19 6.49 -18.21
N ILE A 224 -6.32 5.56 -17.27
CA ILE A 224 -5.76 5.69 -15.92
C ILE A 224 -4.23 5.75 -15.97
N GLU A 225 -3.59 4.89 -16.76
CA GLU A 225 -2.13 4.87 -16.93
C GLU A 225 -1.59 6.21 -17.46
N LYS A 226 -2.23 6.77 -18.49
CA LYS A 226 -1.87 8.09 -19.04
C LYS A 226 -2.00 9.21 -18.02
N GLU A 227 -3.01 9.16 -17.16
CA GLU A 227 -3.23 10.17 -16.12
C GLU A 227 -2.19 10.06 -15.00
N LEU A 228 -1.87 8.84 -14.55
CA LEU A 228 -0.80 8.60 -13.58
C LEU A 228 0.56 9.08 -14.08
N LEU A 229 0.88 8.85 -15.36
CA LEU A 229 2.12 9.32 -15.96
C LEU A 229 2.23 10.85 -15.95
N LYS A 230 1.13 11.58 -16.24
CA LYS A 230 1.10 13.04 -16.15
C LYS A 230 1.32 13.54 -14.73
N GLN A 231 0.65 12.94 -13.74
CA GLN A 231 0.81 13.32 -12.33
C GLN A 231 2.23 13.05 -11.82
N HIS A 232 2.86 11.97 -12.28
CA HIS A 232 4.26 11.68 -11.95
C HIS A 232 5.20 12.76 -12.51
N GLN A 233 5.04 13.11 -13.80
CA GLN A 233 5.83 14.16 -14.44
C GLN A 233 5.64 15.54 -13.78
N GLU A 234 4.43 15.85 -13.31
CA GLU A 234 4.14 17.09 -12.60
C GLU A 234 4.84 17.14 -11.23
N LYS A 235 4.77 16.07 -10.44
CA LYS A 235 5.48 15.97 -9.15
C LYS A 235 6.99 16.09 -9.30
N GLU A 236 7.58 15.46 -10.31
CA GLU A 236 9.02 15.58 -10.59
C GLU A 236 9.41 17.03 -10.91
N ARG A 237 8.59 17.74 -11.70
CA ARG A 237 8.80 19.16 -11.99
C ARG A 237 8.73 20.03 -10.73
N GLU A 238 7.72 19.82 -9.89
CA GLU A 238 7.59 20.56 -8.62
C GLU A 238 8.79 20.33 -7.70
N GLU A 239 9.30 19.10 -7.61
CA GLU A 239 10.46 18.78 -6.80
C GLU A 239 11.74 19.44 -7.34
N GLN A 240 11.93 19.46 -8.65
CA GLN A 240 13.04 20.16 -9.30
C GLN A 240 12.97 21.68 -9.06
N GLU A 241 11.79 22.29 -9.17
CA GLU A 241 11.61 23.71 -8.88
C GLU A 241 11.89 24.04 -7.41
N LYS A 242 11.44 23.19 -6.48
CA LYS A 242 11.73 23.34 -5.05
C LYS A 242 13.24 23.29 -4.77
N LYS A 243 13.94 22.30 -5.33
CA LYS A 243 15.41 22.19 -5.22
C LYS A 243 16.12 23.44 -5.76
N ARG A 244 15.67 23.96 -6.90
CA ARG A 244 16.21 25.19 -7.50
C ARG A 244 15.99 26.40 -6.58
N ARG A 245 14.79 26.54 -6.01
CA ARG A 245 14.45 27.65 -5.09
C ARG A 245 15.28 27.60 -3.80
N ASP A 246 15.44 26.42 -3.22
CA ASP A 246 16.21 26.23 -2.00
C ASP A 246 17.72 26.47 -2.24
N GLY A 247 18.22 26.07 -3.43
CA GLY A 247 19.57 26.41 -3.90
C GLY A 247 19.82 27.93 -3.97
N ILE A 248 18.89 28.68 -4.57
CA ILE A 248 18.97 30.16 -4.65
C ILE A 248 19.01 30.78 -3.26
N LYS A 249 18.12 30.35 -2.35
CA LYS A 249 18.10 30.87 -0.96
C LYS A 249 19.41 30.63 -0.23
N LYS A 250 20.02 29.45 -0.42
CA LYS A 250 21.31 29.10 0.20
C LYS A 250 22.43 30.00 -0.30
N GLN A 251 22.46 30.28 -1.61
CA GLN A 251 23.44 31.18 -2.23
C GLN A 251 23.27 32.62 -1.72
N GLN A 252 22.04 33.14 -1.70
CA GLN A 252 21.73 34.46 -1.15
C GLN A 252 22.13 34.57 0.34
N GLY A 253 21.89 33.52 1.14
CA GLY A 253 22.30 33.48 2.54
C GLY A 253 23.82 33.48 2.73
N GLN A 254 24.58 32.85 1.83
CA GLN A 254 26.05 32.89 1.85
C GLN A 254 26.58 34.28 1.45
N GLU A 255 26.00 34.90 0.43
CA GLU A 255 26.35 36.26 0.00
C GLU A 255 26.08 37.29 1.11
N ALA A 256 24.91 37.23 1.77
CA ALA A 256 24.58 38.10 2.89
C ALA A 256 25.58 37.93 4.06
N LYS A 257 26.00 36.70 4.37
CA LYS A 257 27.03 36.43 5.39
C LYS A 257 28.39 37.02 5.01
N MET A 258 28.79 36.92 3.74
CA MET A 258 30.02 37.55 3.22
C MET A 258 29.95 39.07 3.37
N GLN A 259 28.86 39.69 2.92
CA GLN A 259 28.65 41.14 3.03
C GLN A 259 28.67 41.59 4.50
N LYS A 260 28.00 40.88 5.42
CA LYS A 260 28.00 41.20 6.86
C LYS A 260 29.41 41.16 7.46
N LYS A 261 30.24 40.18 7.06
CA LYS A 261 31.66 40.11 7.48
C LYS A 261 32.49 41.26 6.93
N GLU A 262 32.25 41.64 5.67
CA GLU A 262 32.97 42.73 5.02
C GLU A 262 32.63 44.09 5.63
N TRP A 263 31.34 44.34 5.89
CA TRP A 263 30.85 45.51 6.61
C TRP A 263 31.49 45.62 7.99
N LYS A 264 31.49 44.53 8.77
CA LYS A 264 32.10 44.53 10.10
C LYS A 264 33.59 44.88 10.09
N ARG A 265 34.34 44.39 9.09
CA ARG A 265 35.76 44.75 8.90
C ARG A 265 35.96 46.22 8.51
N LYS A 266 35.04 46.81 7.75
CA LYS A 266 35.09 48.24 7.41
C LYS A 266 34.80 49.11 8.63
N ASP A 267 33.85 48.69 9.46
CA ASP A 267 33.49 49.35 10.72
C ASP A 267 34.68 49.34 11.70
N GLU A 268 35.26 48.16 11.96
CA GLU A 268 36.44 48.00 12.82
C GLU A 268 37.66 48.80 12.33
N ARG A 269 37.83 48.96 11.01
CA ARG A 269 38.89 49.82 10.45
C ARG A 269 38.60 51.29 10.72
N ARG A 270 37.38 51.77 10.50
CA ARG A 270 37.01 53.16 10.78
C ARG A 270 37.16 53.50 12.26
N ASP A 271 36.77 52.59 13.16
CA ASP A 271 36.94 52.80 14.60
C ASP A 271 38.43 52.92 14.98
N ASN A 272 39.30 52.10 14.38
CA ASN A 272 40.75 52.19 14.60
C ASN A 272 41.35 53.48 14.00
N ASP A 273 40.91 53.89 12.81
CA ASP A 273 41.38 55.12 12.17
C ASP A 273 40.99 56.34 13.04
N ILE A 274 39.75 56.38 13.55
CA ILE A 274 39.27 57.42 14.49
C ILE A 274 40.08 57.41 15.79
N ALA A 275 40.36 56.22 16.35
CA ALA A 275 41.17 56.11 17.56
C ALA A 275 42.59 56.64 17.34
N GLN A 276 43.24 56.29 16.23
CA GLN A 276 44.57 56.82 15.89
C GLN A 276 44.54 58.34 15.70
N GLU A 277 43.55 58.88 15.00
CA GLU A 277 43.41 60.34 14.84
C GLU A 277 43.24 61.03 16.20
N SER A 278 42.45 60.45 17.12
CA SER A 278 42.27 61.00 18.47
C SER A 278 43.54 60.97 19.31
N GLU A 279 44.34 59.90 19.22
CA GLU A 279 45.63 59.79 19.91
C GLU A 279 46.65 60.80 19.33
N THR A 280 46.69 60.97 18.01
CA THR A 280 47.56 61.97 17.38
C THR A 280 47.19 63.39 17.77
N LYS A 281 45.89 63.72 17.81
CA LYS A 281 45.41 65.04 18.26
C LYS A 281 45.79 65.29 19.73
N ALA A 282 45.60 64.31 20.61
CA ALA A 282 45.98 64.44 22.02
C ALA A 282 47.49 64.66 22.21
N ALA A 283 48.33 63.98 21.43
CA ALA A 283 49.78 64.17 21.47
C ALA A 283 50.20 65.58 20.99
N GLU A 284 49.58 66.08 19.92
CA GLU A 284 49.82 67.45 19.41
C GLU A 284 49.36 68.52 20.41
N GLU A 285 48.21 68.32 21.07
CA GLU A 285 47.73 69.21 22.13
C GLU A 285 48.68 69.25 23.35
N GLU A 286 49.20 68.08 23.77
CA GLU A 286 50.19 67.97 24.86
C GLU A 286 51.49 68.70 24.52
N GLU A 287 51.94 68.63 23.25
CA GLU A 287 53.15 69.30 22.79
C GLU A 287 52.99 70.83 22.77
N VAL A 288 51.83 71.32 22.34
CA VAL A 288 51.48 72.75 22.42
C VAL A 288 51.40 73.23 23.87
N GLU A 289 50.90 72.40 24.79
CA GLU A 289 50.84 72.73 26.22
C GLU A 289 52.25 72.84 26.84
N LYS A 290 53.15 71.90 26.55
CA LYS A 290 54.57 71.99 26.96
C LYS A 290 55.24 73.27 26.48
N ILE A 291 54.96 73.70 25.25
CA ILE A 291 55.51 74.96 24.71
C ILE A 291 54.96 76.18 25.46
N LYS A 292 53.67 76.18 25.83
CA LYS A 292 53.07 77.25 26.62
C LYS A 292 53.71 77.35 28.01
N GLU A 293 53.97 76.22 28.65
CA GLU A 293 54.68 76.17 29.93
C GLU A 293 56.11 76.72 29.82
N GLU A 294 56.88 76.26 28.82
CA GLU A 294 58.25 76.75 28.57
C GLU A 294 58.27 78.27 28.29
N GLN A 295 57.31 78.78 27.51
CA GLN A 295 57.14 80.22 27.31
C GLN A 295 56.84 80.97 28.60
N THR A 296 55.98 80.42 29.46
CA THR A 296 55.61 81.05 30.74
C THR A 296 56.84 81.20 31.64
N VAL A 297 57.69 80.17 31.68
CA VAL A 297 58.96 80.21 32.40
C VAL A 297 59.90 81.26 31.82
N LEU A 298 60.04 81.31 30.49
CA LEU A 298 60.87 82.30 29.79
C LEU A 298 60.40 83.75 30.00
N VAL A 299 59.10 84.00 30.00
CA VAL A 299 58.51 85.33 30.29
C VAL A 299 58.78 85.74 31.73
N THR A 300 58.64 84.81 32.69
CA THR A 300 58.95 85.06 34.09
C THR A 300 60.43 85.39 34.31
N LEU A 301 61.33 84.67 33.65
CA LEU A 301 62.77 84.96 33.63
C LEU A 301 63.08 86.32 32.97
N LEU A 302 62.40 86.68 31.88
CA LEU A 302 62.53 87.99 31.23
C LEU A 302 62.14 89.16 32.14
N ASN A 303 61.11 88.98 32.97
CA ASN A 303 60.60 89.98 33.90
C ASN A 303 61.50 90.14 35.14
N THR A 304 62.21 89.08 35.54
CA THR A 304 63.11 89.07 36.69
C THR A 304 64.58 89.34 36.34
N ALA A 305 64.94 89.30 35.05
CA ALA A 305 66.29 89.57 34.57
C ALA A 305 66.75 91.01 34.88
N ASP A 306 67.91 91.11 35.54
CA ASP A 306 68.55 92.36 35.97
C ASP A 306 68.78 93.31 34.78
N SER A 307 68.39 94.57 34.94
CA SER A 307 68.49 95.62 33.93
C SER A 307 69.95 95.99 33.57
N ARG A 308 70.93 95.47 34.31
CA ARG A 308 72.37 95.64 34.08
C ARG A 308 73.02 94.58 33.18
N ALA A 309 72.29 93.54 32.74
CA ALA A 309 72.82 92.45 31.90
C ALA A 309 72.07 92.32 30.56
N PRO A 310 72.32 93.23 29.59
CA PRO A 310 71.54 93.36 28.36
C PRO A 310 71.62 92.13 27.44
N GLU A 311 72.78 91.47 27.36
CA GLU A 311 72.99 90.30 26.49
C GLU A 311 72.11 89.10 26.89
N THR A 312 71.95 88.85 28.19
CA THR A 312 71.08 87.79 28.73
C THR A 312 69.61 88.05 28.43
N LYS A 313 69.17 89.32 28.56
CA LYS A 313 67.78 89.73 28.26
C LYS A 313 67.47 89.59 26.77
N GLU A 314 68.44 89.86 25.91
CA GLU A 314 68.30 89.70 24.45
C GLU A 314 68.27 88.24 24.01
N ARG A 315 69.08 87.37 24.63
CA ARG A 315 69.02 85.90 24.40
C ARG A 315 67.68 85.30 24.82
N LEU A 316 67.12 85.73 25.96
CA LEU A 316 65.80 85.29 26.41
C LEU A 316 64.69 85.80 25.46
N LYS A 317 64.78 87.04 24.96
CA LYS A 317 63.84 87.56 23.94
C LYS A 317 63.88 86.75 22.65
N ASN A 318 65.07 86.41 22.16
CA ASN A 318 65.21 85.60 20.95
C ASN A 318 64.72 84.16 21.16
N SER A 319 64.93 83.59 22.34
CA SER A 319 64.42 82.24 22.67
C SER A 319 62.89 82.22 22.79
N ASN A 320 62.30 83.23 23.44
CA ASN A 320 60.85 83.37 23.51
C ASN A 320 60.22 83.56 22.11
N LYS A 321 60.83 84.39 21.25
CA LYS A 321 60.38 84.57 19.87
C LYS A 321 60.44 83.28 19.04
N ARG A 322 61.43 82.42 19.28
CA ARG A 322 61.51 81.09 18.65
C ARG A 322 60.41 80.16 19.13
N LEU A 323 60.11 80.14 20.43
CA LEU A 323 58.99 79.36 20.97
C LEU A 323 57.64 79.88 20.50
N GLN A 324 57.47 81.20 20.35
CA GLN A 324 56.24 81.78 19.78
C GLN A 324 56.01 81.34 18.34
N ASN A 325 57.07 81.33 17.52
CA ASN A 325 56.97 80.82 16.15
C ASN A 325 56.66 79.32 16.13
N ARG A 326 57.26 78.53 17.03
CA ARG A 326 57.00 77.08 17.13
C ARG A 326 55.55 76.79 17.55
N GLN A 327 55.08 77.49 18.57
CA GLN A 327 53.67 77.42 19.01
C GLN A 327 52.71 77.83 17.89
N SER A 328 53.03 78.89 17.13
CA SER A 328 52.18 79.32 16.00
C SER A 328 52.12 78.26 14.91
N MET A 329 53.21 77.53 14.63
CA MET A 329 53.19 76.46 13.64
C MET A 329 52.35 75.27 14.13
N GLU A 330 52.57 74.81 15.36
CA GLU A 330 51.86 73.65 15.94
C GLU A 330 50.37 73.93 16.20
N THR A 331 49.99 75.19 16.46
CA THR A 331 48.57 75.57 16.55
C THR A 331 47.89 75.69 15.18
N THR A 332 48.65 76.02 14.13
CA THR A 332 48.11 76.05 12.77
C THR A 332 47.84 74.65 12.23
N THR A 333 48.72 73.68 12.56
CA THR A 333 48.49 72.26 12.21
C THR A 333 47.28 71.67 12.92
N LEU A 334 47.02 72.05 14.19
CA LEU A 334 45.79 71.69 14.91
C LEU A 334 44.53 72.32 14.29
N ASP A 335 44.57 73.60 13.90
CA ASP A 335 43.42 74.30 13.30
C ASP A 335 43.08 73.77 11.90
N GLU A 336 44.08 73.34 11.11
CA GLU A 336 43.88 72.65 9.83
C GLU A 336 43.18 71.29 10.01
N GLY A 337 43.40 70.59 11.13
CA GLY A 337 42.73 69.34 11.48
C GLY A 337 41.30 69.49 12.04
N MET A 338 40.93 70.67 12.56
CA MET A 338 39.56 70.98 13.02
C MET A 338 38.63 71.41 11.87
N ARG A 339 39.14 72.11 10.84
CA ARG A 339 38.32 72.59 9.70
C ARG A 339 37.72 71.46 8.85
N THR A 340 38.21 70.23 8.98
CA THR A 340 37.64 69.04 8.32
C THR A 340 36.45 68.43 9.08
N GLU A 341 36.25 68.75 10.36
CA GLU A 341 35.20 68.15 11.21
C GLU A 341 33.86 68.92 11.15
N ASP A 342 33.88 70.23 10.98
CA ASP A 342 32.70 71.11 11.19
C ASP A 342 31.64 71.10 10.06
N GLY A 343 31.88 70.42 8.95
CA GLY A 343 30.90 70.33 7.83
C GLY A 343 30.28 68.95 7.62
N VAL A 344 30.84 67.91 8.23
CA VAL A 344 30.54 66.50 7.90
C VAL A 344 29.84 65.78 9.08
N GLY A 345 29.90 66.37 10.28
CA GLY A 345 29.38 65.79 11.52
C GLY A 345 27.85 65.64 11.60
N GLU A 346 27.06 66.65 11.22
CA GLU A 346 25.61 66.63 11.48
C GLU A 346 24.78 65.93 10.40
N GLU A 347 25.11 66.09 9.11
CA GLU A 347 24.37 65.47 8.01
C GLU A 347 24.67 63.97 7.91
N GLN A 348 25.95 63.57 8.08
CA GLN A 348 26.27 62.16 8.27
C GLN A 348 25.74 61.62 9.60
N SER A 349 25.50 62.43 10.64
CA SER A 349 24.88 61.95 11.90
C SER A 349 23.40 61.64 11.75
N LYS A 350 22.68 62.39 10.90
CA LYS A 350 21.29 62.08 10.55
C LYS A 350 21.19 60.85 9.65
N GLU A 351 22.00 60.73 8.60
CA GLU A 351 22.08 59.49 7.79
C GLU A 351 22.54 58.29 8.64
N ARG A 352 23.52 58.46 9.54
CA ARG A 352 23.96 57.44 10.52
C ARG A 352 22.81 56.99 11.41
N LYS A 353 21.97 57.90 11.91
CA LYS A 353 20.81 57.54 12.75
C LYS A 353 19.71 56.85 11.95
N GLU A 354 19.43 57.27 10.73
CA GLU A 354 18.42 56.62 9.88
C GLU A 354 18.85 55.24 9.37
N GLU A 355 20.11 55.08 8.91
CA GLU A 355 20.66 53.77 8.53
C GLU A 355 20.81 52.86 9.75
N SER A 356 21.28 53.36 10.88
CA SER A 356 21.42 52.57 12.11
C SER A 356 20.06 52.15 12.67
N VAL A 357 19.02 52.99 12.61
CA VAL A 357 17.64 52.58 12.98
C VAL A 357 17.05 51.57 11.98
N LYS A 358 17.33 51.68 10.67
CA LYS A 358 16.94 50.67 9.66
C LYS A 358 17.67 49.34 9.86
N TYR A 359 18.96 49.39 10.19
CA TYR A 359 19.79 48.21 10.44
C TYR A 359 19.45 47.58 11.78
N LEU A 360 19.19 48.35 12.83
CA LEU A 360 18.70 47.89 14.13
C LEU A 360 17.30 47.28 14.00
N SER A 361 16.37 47.87 13.23
CA SER A 361 15.06 47.26 12.96
C SER A 361 15.17 45.93 12.18
N LYS A 362 16.09 45.85 11.21
CA LYS A 362 16.40 44.59 10.51
C LYS A 362 17.13 43.59 11.41
N ALA A 363 18.07 44.04 12.24
CA ALA A 363 18.85 43.22 13.15
C ALA A 363 18.03 42.76 14.35
N ASP A 364 17.01 43.50 14.78
CA ASP A 364 16.05 43.10 15.80
C ASP A 364 15.06 42.09 15.19
N ARG A 365 14.58 42.30 13.96
CA ARG A 365 13.83 41.26 13.22
C ARG A 365 14.66 40.01 12.92
N GLU A 366 15.96 40.15 12.67
CA GLU A 366 16.89 39.04 12.44
C GLU A 366 17.29 38.38 13.76
N LYS A 367 17.50 39.11 14.86
CA LYS A 367 17.69 38.59 16.22
C LYS A 367 16.43 37.93 16.74
N GLU A 368 15.24 38.38 16.37
CA GLU A 368 13.96 37.79 16.75
C GLU A 368 13.65 36.55 15.91
N ARG A 369 14.03 36.55 14.61
CA ARG A 369 14.07 35.33 13.78
C ARG A 369 15.13 34.35 14.24
N GLU A 370 16.33 34.79 14.61
CA GLU A 370 17.40 33.97 15.16
C GLU A 370 17.05 33.51 16.57
N ARG A 371 16.36 34.31 17.40
CA ARG A 371 15.83 33.91 18.70
C ARG A 371 14.72 32.88 18.52
N CYS A 372 13.81 33.05 17.57
CA CYS A 372 12.77 32.08 17.21
C CYS A 372 13.39 30.80 16.64
N THR A 373 14.37 30.90 15.74
CA THR A 373 15.10 29.74 15.18
C THR A 373 15.97 29.07 16.24
N ARG A 374 16.56 29.83 17.17
CA ARG A 374 17.35 29.33 18.30
C ARG A 374 16.47 28.74 19.38
N GLU A 375 15.28 29.26 19.62
CA GLU A 375 14.27 28.66 20.49
C GLU A 375 13.66 27.41 19.85
N ASP A 376 13.47 27.38 18.54
CA ASP A 376 13.03 26.19 17.81
C ASP A 376 14.13 25.13 17.73
N LEU A 377 15.39 25.53 17.53
CA LEU A 377 16.56 24.65 17.66
C LEU A 377 16.73 24.19 19.10
N ARG A 378 16.55 25.07 20.09
CA ARG A 378 16.59 24.71 21.52
C ARG A 378 15.43 23.80 21.89
N ARG A 379 14.23 23.97 21.31
CA ARG A 379 13.06 23.07 21.48
C ARG A 379 13.25 21.75 20.74
N GLN A 380 13.88 21.75 19.57
CA GLN A 380 14.27 20.55 18.84
C GLN A 380 15.39 19.81 19.55
N GLU A 381 16.33 20.51 20.17
CA GLU A 381 17.47 19.95 20.88
C GLU A 381 17.10 19.57 22.31
N GLU A 382 16.18 20.27 22.97
CA GLU A 382 15.49 19.81 24.18
C GLU A 382 14.59 18.62 23.86
N SER A 383 13.86 18.61 22.74
CA SER A 383 13.14 17.42 22.28
C SER A 383 14.09 16.27 21.93
N ARG A 384 15.27 16.56 21.39
CA ARG A 384 16.29 15.55 21.07
C ARG A 384 16.93 15.04 22.35
N ARG A 385 17.27 15.90 23.31
CA ARG A 385 17.81 15.55 24.62
C ARG A 385 16.78 14.87 25.50
N GLU A 386 15.50 15.22 25.39
CA GLU A 386 14.40 14.53 26.06
C GLU A 386 14.18 13.17 25.40
N ARG A 387 14.23 13.06 24.06
CA ARG A 387 14.23 11.75 23.36
C ARG A 387 15.45 10.91 23.72
N GLU A 388 16.63 11.51 23.83
CA GLU A 388 17.88 10.84 24.21
C GLU A 388 17.91 10.51 25.71
N ARG A 389 17.30 11.33 26.57
CA ARG A 389 17.14 11.05 28.01
C ARG A 389 16.12 9.96 28.22
N ILE A 390 14.96 10.01 27.55
CA ILE A 390 13.97 8.93 27.54
C ILE A 390 14.60 7.66 26.98
N LYS A 391 15.37 7.75 25.90
CA LYS A 391 16.12 6.62 25.34
C LYS A 391 17.18 6.10 26.31
N TRP A 392 17.90 6.96 27.02
CA TRP A 392 18.92 6.60 28.01
C TRP A 392 18.32 6.07 29.32
N GLU A 393 17.19 6.60 29.78
CA GLU A 393 16.40 6.11 30.91
C GLU A 393 15.73 4.77 30.58
N GLN A 394 15.28 4.59 29.32
CA GLN A 394 14.85 3.30 28.78
C GLN A 394 16.03 2.32 28.68
N GLU A 395 17.20 2.74 28.20
CA GLU A 395 18.42 1.93 28.13
C GLU A 395 18.99 1.58 29.54
N GLN A 396 18.84 2.46 30.54
CA GLN A 396 19.18 2.22 31.95
C GLN A 396 18.17 1.27 32.62
N ALA A 397 16.87 1.43 32.37
CA ALA A 397 15.84 0.48 32.80
C ALA A 397 16.05 -0.92 32.16
N VAL A 398 16.62 -0.97 30.95
CA VAL A 398 17.03 -2.19 30.24
C VAL A 398 18.31 -2.81 30.82
N MET A 399 19.22 -2.04 31.40
CA MET A 399 20.41 -2.58 32.09
C MET A 399 20.10 -3.11 33.50
N GLU A 400 19.10 -2.57 34.20
CA GLU A 400 18.69 -3.03 35.53
C GLU A 400 17.68 -4.20 35.49
N GLY A 401 17.14 -4.55 34.32
CA GLY A 401 16.15 -5.60 34.15
C GLY A 401 16.48 -6.58 33.01
N VAL A 402 17.47 -7.45 33.19
CA VAL A 402 17.64 -8.58 32.28
C VAL A 402 16.57 -9.63 32.56
N SER A 403 15.58 -9.75 31.67
CA SER A 403 15.16 -11.01 31.04
C SER A 403 13.74 -10.89 30.44
N GLU A 404 13.64 -10.59 29.15
CA GLU A 404 12.92 -11.37 28.12
C GLU A 404 12.90 -10.57 26.81
N ARG A 405 13.03 -11.25 25.68
CA ARG A 405 13.32 -10.66 24.36
C ARG A 405 12.18 -9.73 23.90
N GLU A 406 12.42 -8.43 23.79
CA GLU A 406 11.52 -7.48 23.14
C GLU A 406 11.53 -7.72 21.61
N SER A 407 10.42 -8.24 21.08
CA SER A 407 10.25 -8.51 19.64
C SER A 407 9.46 -7.39 18.96
N ASP A 408 10.05 -6.75 17.95
CA ASP A 408 9.36 -5.85 17.00
C ASP A 408 8.38 -6.66 16.13
N VAL A 409 7.09 -6.27 16.12
CA VAL A 409 6.04 -6.95 15.34
C VAL A 409 5.60 -6.05 14.19
N ARG A 410 5.57 -6.61 12.97
CA ARG A 410 5.21 -5.85 11.77
C ARG A 410 3.99 -6.47 11.13
N ILE A 411 2.96 -5.66 10.94
CA ILE A 411 1.62 -6.09 10.59
C ILE A 411 1.20 -5.41 9.28
N VAL A 412 0.64 -6.18 8.36
CA VAL A 412 0.05 -5.65 7.12
C VAL A 412 -1.46 -5.84 7.16
N LEU A 413 -2.22 -4.76 6.96
CA LEU A 413 -3.69 -4.77 6.96
C LEU A 413 -4.22 -4.97 5.54
N LEU A 414 -4.92 -6.08 5.31
CA LEU A 414 -5.46 -6.47 4.00
C LEU A 414 -6.99 -6.57 4.07
N GLY A 415 -7.70 -6.14 3.04
CA GLY A 415 -9.16 -6.21 3.02
C GLY A 415 -9.80 -5.39 1.89
N ARG A 416 -11.11 -5.57 1.68
CA ARG A 416 -11.86 -4.81 0.67
C ARG A 416 -11.93 -3.31 1.01
N PRO A 417 -12.26 -2.46 0.01
CA PRO A 417 -12.67 -1.08 0.28
C PRO A 417 -13.73 -1.03 1.37
N HIS A 418 -13.59 -0.06 2.28
CA HIS A 418 -14.49 0.15 3.42
C HIS A 418 -14.54 -1.00 4.46
N ALA A 419 -13.64 -1.98 4.40
CA ALA A 419 -13.55 -3.03 5.41
C ALA A 419 -13.13 -2.52 6.81
N GLY A 420 -12.61 -1.28 6.88
CA GLY A 420 -12.20 -0.63 8.12
C GLY A 420 -10.71 -0.77 8.45
N ARG A 421 -9.83 -0.93 7.47
CA ARG A 421 -8.38 -1.09 7.68
C ARG A 421 -7.72 0.11 8.36
N SER A 422 -7.88 1.32 7.83
CA SER A 422 -7.30 2.54 8.41
C SER A 422 -7.81 2.77 9.84
N ALA A 423 -9.10 2.53 10.07
CA ALA A 423 -9.70 2.59 11.41
C ALA A 423 -9.10 1.52 12.34
N THR A 424 -8.91 0.29 11.84
CA THR A 424 -8.25 -0.79 12.58
C THR A 424 -6.82 -0.40 12.97
N GLY A 425 -6.04 0.14 12.03
CA GLY A 425 -4.67 0.58 12.29
C GLY A 425 -4.59 1.70 13.34
N ASN A 426 -5.54 2.64 13.31
CA ASN A 426 -5.65 3.69 14.33
C ASN A 426 -5.94 3.09 15.71
N THR A 427 -6.87 2.14 15.78
CA THR A 427 -7.23 1.46 17.05
C THR A 427 -6.06 0.65 17.60
N ILE A 428 -5.34 -0.11 16.77
CA ILE A 428 -4.14 -0.85 17.18
C ILE A 428 -3.11 0.13 17.77
N LEU A 429 -2.79 1.20 17.04
CA LEU A 429 -1.78 2.18 17.47
C LEU A 429 -2.26 3.13 18.59
N GLY A 430 -3.55 3.14 18.91
CA GLY A 430 -4.12 4.00 19.95
C GLY A 430 -4.10 5.50 19.60
N ARG A 431 -4.01 5.84 18.32
CA ARG A 431 -3.94 7.23 17.83
C ARG A 431 -4.42 7.34 16.38
N GLU A 432 -4.76 8.55 15.95
CA GLU A 432 -5.19 8.83 14.57
C GLU A 432 -3.99 8.85 13.60
N ALA A 433 -3.46 7.68 13.26
CA ALA A 433 -2.26 7.52 12.44
C ALA A 433 -2.53 7.50 10.92
N PHE A 434 -3.73 7.12 10.49
CA PHE A 434 -4.09 6.92 9.08
C PHE A 434 -5.17 7.91 8.56
N GLY A 435 -5.62 8.87 9.40
CA GLY A 435 -6.63 9.89 9.07
C GLY A 435 -8.08 9.37 8.97
N LYS A 436 -9.08 10.25 9.19
CA LYS A 436 -10.52 9.92 9.12
C LYS A 436 -11.17 10.07 7.73
N ASP A 437 -10.53 10.78 6.80
CA ASP A 437 -11.08 11.12 5.49
C ASP A 437 -10.47 10.28 4.36
N LEU A 438 -11.17 9.23 3.92
CA LEU A 438 -10.77 8.44 2.74
C LEU A 438 -11.95 8.16 1.81
N ILE A 439 -12.58 9.23 1.33
CA ILE A 439 -13.19 9.26 -0.01
C ILE A 439 -12.96 10.67 -0.58
N LYS A 440 -11.92 10.83 -1.41
CA LYS A 440 -11.77 11.90 -2.42
C LYS A 440 -10.42 11.74 -3.15
N SER A 441 -10.22 10.63 -3.86
CA SER A 441 -9.29 10.49 -5.01
C SER A 441 -9.24 9.02 -5.47
N PRO A 442 -9.62 8.68 -6.72
CA PRO A 442 -9.53 7.30 -7.22
C PRO A 442 -8.12 6.88 -7.68
N SER A 443 -7.09 7.74 -7.58
CA SER A 443 -5.83 7.57 -8.33
C SER A 443 -4.52 7.74 -7.53
N ALA A 444 -4.49 7.45 -6.23
CA ALA A 444 -3.23 7.43 -5.49
C ALA A 444 -3.11 6.20 -4.59
N THR A 445 -2.62 5.10 -5.16
CA THR A 445 -2.22 3.90 -4.42
C THR A 445 -1.01 4.20 -3.54
N ILE A 446 -1.18 4.31 -2.22
CA ILE A 446 -0.03 4.42 -1.31
C ILE A 446 -0.26 3.52 -0.09
N CYS A 447 0.49 2.40 0.00
CA CYS A 447 0.67 1.69 1.26
C CYS A 447 1.21 2.70 2.30
N LYS A 448 0.54 2.89 3.44
CA LYS A 448 1.00 3.80 4.48
C LYS A 448 1.60 3.00 5.63
N ARG A 449 2.84 3.32 6.00
CA ARG A 449 3.50 2.77 7.18
C ARG A 449 3.31 3.70 8.37
N GLN A 450 2.94 3.14 9.52
CA GLN A 450 2.96 3.84 10.80
C GLN A 450 3.52 2.94 11.90
N ASP A 451 4.42 3.49 12.71
CA ASP A 451 5.04 2.81 13.83
C ASP A 451 4.41 3.30 15.15
N GLY A 452 4.40 2.46 16.18
CA GLY A 452 3.94 2.83 17.52
C GLY A 452 4.25 1.77 18.57
N MET A 453 3.85 2.05 19.81
CA MET A 453 3.99 1.12 20.93
C MET A 453 2.62 0.55 21.31
N VAL A 454 2.54 -0.76 21.48
CA VAL A 454 1.35 -1.45 22.01
C VAL A 454 1.80 -2.29 23.20
N GLY A 455 1.45 -1.84 24.41
CA GLY A 455 2.06 -2.36 25.63
C GLY A 455 3.55 -2.03 25.66
N ASN A 456 4.39 -3.05 25.88
CA ASN A 456 5.84 -2.97 25.82
C ASN A 456 6.43 -3.34 24.44
N LYS A 457 5.58 -3.55 23.41
CA LYS A 457 6.05 -4.00 22.08
C LYS A 457 6.06 -2.87 21.07
N SER A 458 7.14 -2.83 20.28
CA SER A 458 7.19 -2.01 19.06
C SER A 458 6.34 -2.68 17.98
N VAL A 459 5.41 -1.92 17.40
CA VAL A 459 4.49 -2.40 16.37
C VAL A 459 4.53 -1.47 15.17
N THR A 460 4.87 -2.01 14.00
CA THR A 460 4.67 -1.36 12.70
C THR A 460 3.37 -1.85 12.07
N VAL A 461 2.51 -0.92 11.66
CA VAL A 461 1.29 -1.22 10.91
C VAL A 461 1.39 -0.64 9.51
N ILE A 462 1.10 -1.46 8.51
CA ILE A 462 1.02 -1.04 7.11
C ILE A 462 -0.43 -1.14 6.66
N ASP A 463 -1.03 0.01 6.36
CA ASP A 463 -2.35 0.09 5.76
C ASP A 463 -2.23 0.00 4.24
N THR A 464 -2.88 -1.00 3.65
CA THR A 464 -2.92 -1.19 2.20
C THR A 464 -4.16 -0.52 1.63
N GLU A 465 -4.04 0.23 0.54
CA GLU A 465 -5.21 0.73 -0.20
C GLU A 465 -5.59 -0.26 -1.31
N CYS A 466 -6.11 -1.44 -0.94
CA CYS A 466 -6.64 -2.42 -1.92
C CYS A 466 -7.97 -1.89 -2.46
N ASN A 467 -7.92 -1.11 -3.55
CA ASN A 467 -9.09 -0.49 -4.18
C ASN A 467 -9.80 -1.44 -5.17
N ARG A 468 -9.17 -2.57 -5.49
CA ARG A 468 -9.69 -3.62 -6.39
C ARG A 468 -9.66 -4.96 -5.66
N SER A 469 -10.49 -5.92 -6.08
CA SER A 469 -10.62 -7.27 -5.50
C SER A 469 -9.35 -8.15 -5.62
N ARG A 470 -8.18 -7.55 -5.91
CA ARG A 470 -6.87 -8.16 -6.07
C ARG A 470 -5.80 -7.11 -5.71
N LEU A 471 -4.82 -7.47 -4.90
CA LEU A 471 -3.56 -6.72 -4.81
C LEU A 471 -2.75 -7.03 -6.08
N ASN A 472 -2.28 -6.00 -6.77
CA ASN A 472 -1.35 -6.21 -7.88
C ASN A 472 0.08 -6.43 -7.35
N HIS A 473 0.97 -6.91 -8.22
CA HIS A 473 2.35 -7.25 -7.85
C HIS A 473 3.11 -6.05 -7.26
N SER A 474 2.96 -4.87 -7.86
CA SER A 474 3.65 -3.64 -7.48
C SER A 474 3.18 -3.10 -6.12
N GLU A 475 1.88 -3.20 -5.82
CA GLU A 475 1.30 -2.82 -4.52
C GLU A 475 1.89 -3.65 -3.38
N PHE A 476 2.06 -4.94 -3.61
CA PHE A 476 2.62 -5.82 -2.60
C PHE A 476 4.13 -5.61 -2.44
N GLU A 477 4.89 -5.46 -3.53
CA GLU A 477 6.32 -5.14 -3.46
C GLU A 477 6.58 -3.87 -2.68
N GLU A 478 5.77 -2.83 -2.90
CA GLU A 478 5.88 -1.59 -2.14
C GLU A 478 5.55 -1.80 -0.66
N CYS A 479 4.52 -2.59 -0.36
CA CYS A 479 4.18 -2.96 1.00
C CYS A 479 5.29 -3.81 1.68
N MET A 480 5.92 -4.76 0.98
CA MET A 480 7.07 -5.53 1.49
C MET A 480 8.29 -4.63 1.72
N ARG A 481 8.54 -3.68 0.82
CA ARG A 481 9.61 -2.69 0.95
C ARG A 481 9.42 -1.85 2.21
N LEU A 482 8.21 -1.35 2.44
CA LEU A 482 7.85 -0.59 3.65
C LEU A 482 7.90 -1.46 4.91
N CYS A 483 7.71 -2.78 4.78
CA CYS A 483 7.73 -3.75 5.88
C CYS A 483 9.09 -4.41 6.13
N SER A 484 10.17 -3.97 5.48
CA SER A 484 11.48 -4.62 5.53
C SER A 484 11.94 -4.95 6.97
N PRO A 485 12.46 -6.17 7.24
CA PRO A 485 12.73 -7.26 6.28
C PRO A 485 11.50 -8.08 5.83
N GLY A 486 10.32 -7.81 6.41
CA GLY A 486 9.03 -8.38 6.03
C GLY A 486 8.01 -8.41 7.17
N PRO A 487 6.71 -8.64 6.90
CA PRO A 487 5.69 -8.69 7.94
C PRO A 487 5.73 -9.97 8.75
N HIS A 488 5.50 -9.86 10.05
CA HIS A 488 5.32 -10.97 10.96
C HIS A 488 3.91 -11.56 10.88
N ALA A 489 2.90 -10.72 10.63
CA ALA A 489 1.52 -11.16 10.48
C ALA A 489 0.74 -10.32 9.45
N PHE A 490 -0.25 -10.95 8.83
CA PHE A 490 -1.23 -10.30 7.96
C PHE A 490 -2.58 -10.26 8.68
N LEU A 491 -3.20 -9.08 8.79
CA LEU A 491 -4.56 -8.97 9.31
C LEU A 491 -5.54 -8.88 8.15
N LEU A 492 -6.39 -9.90 8.01
CA LEU A 492 -7.41 -9.99 6.97
C LEU A 492 -8.70 -9.34 7.47
N VAL A 493 -8.82 -8.04 7.23
CA VAL A 493 -9.90 -7.18 7.71
C VAL A 493 -11.16 -7.42 6.89
N ILE A 494 -12.19 -7.93 7.57
CA ILE A 494 -13.52 -8.21 7.03
C ILE A 494 -14.53 -7.40 7.83
N ARG A 495 -15.50 -6.78 7.15
CA ARG A 495 -16.59 -6.04 7.80
C ARG A 495 -17.85 -6.89 7.88
N SER A 496 -18.43 -7.02 9.06
CA SER A 496 -19.75 -7.64 9.25
C SER A 496 -20.89 -6.81 8.61
N PRO A 497 -21.89 -7.41 7.94
CA PRO A 497 -22.14 -8.85 7.77
C PRO A 497 -21.61 -9.45 6.45
N THR A 498 -20.61 -8.82 5.82
CA THR A 498 -20.21 -9.10 4.43
C THR A 498 -19.32 -10.36 4.30
N PHE A 499 -19.80 -11.50 4.78
CA PHE A 499 -19.05 -12.76 4.83
C PHE A 499 -19.17 -13.61 3.56
N ALA A 500 -20.20 -13.36 2.75
CA ALA A 500 -20.49 -14.14 1.54
C ALA A 500 -19.34 -14.10 0.50
N ARG A 501 -18.41 -13.16 0.62
CA ARG A 501 -17.38 -12.90 -0.39
C ARG A 501 -15.95 -12.97 0.17
N VAL A 502 -15.77 -13.57 1.35
CA VAL A 502 -14.45 -13.76 1.98
C VAL A 502 -13.54 -14.55 1.06
N ASN A 503 -14.05 -15.63 0.47
CA ASN A 503 -13.27 -16.46 -0.44
C ASN A 503 -12.83 -15.68 -1.67
N GLU A 504 -13.74 -14.97 -2.33
CA GLU A 504 -13.42 -14.10 -3.47
C GLU A 504 -12.37 -13.01 -3.15
N THR A 505 -12.27 -12.58 -1.89
CA THR A 505 -11.38 -11.50 -1.47
C THR A 505 -9.96 -11.99 -1.25
N PHE A 506 -9.81 -13.10 -0.54
CA PHE A 506 -8.51 -13.52 -0.01
C PHE A 506 -7.95 -14.78 -0.69
N TYR A 507 -8.75 -15.60 -1.39
CA TYR A 507 -8.19 -16.71 -2.18
C TYR A 507 -7.32 -16.24 -3.36
N PRO A 508 -7.62 -15.14 -4.08
CA PRO A 508 -6.69 -14.63 -5.08
C PRO A 508 -5.33 -14.26 -4.46
N LEU A 509 -5.33 -13.76 -3.21
CA LEU A 509 -4.11 -13.45 -2.48
C LEU A 509 -3.38 -14.73 -2.10
N LYS A 510 -4.09 -15.77 -1.61
CA LYS A 510 -3.51 -17.09 -1.37
C LYS A 510 -2.82 -17.65 -2.63
N ASN A 511 -3.46 -17.59 -3.78
CA ASN A 511 -2.90 -18.08 -5.04
C ASN A 511 -1.66 -17.28 -5.49
N HIS A 512 -1.54 -16.03 -5.03
CA HIS A 512 -0.44 -15.14 -5.39
C HIS A 512 0.71 -15.15 -4.38
N PHE A 513 0.44 -15.48 -3.12
CA PHE A 513 1.41 -15.47 -2.00
C PHE A 513 1.75 -16.85 -1.43
N GLY A 514 1.07 -17.90 -1.90
CA GLY A 514 1.25 -19.28 -1.45
C GLY A 514 0.63 -19.55 -0.08
N ASP A 515 0.76 -20.79 0.38
CA ASP A 515 0.17 -21.22 1.66
C ASP A 515 0.82 -20.55 2.89
N GLU A 516 2.08 -20.10 2.77
CA GLU A 516 2.82 -19.42 3.84
C GLU A 516 2.18 -18.09 4.28
N PHE A 517 1.42 -17.46 3.38
CA PHE A 517 0.64 -16.26 3.67
C PHE A 517 -0.50 -16.53 4.65
N LEU A 518 -1.29 -17.59 4.41
CA LEU A 518 -2.42 -17.92 5.28
C LEU A 518 -1.96 -18.39 6.66
N LYS A 519 -0.83 -19.10 6.75
CA LYS A 519 -0.24 -19.52 8.03
C LYS A 519 0.16 -18.35 8.93
N ARG A 520 0.42 -17.17 8.35
CA ARG A 520 0.77 -15.93 9.04
C ARG A 520 -0.39 -14.93 9.10
N SER A 521 -1.60 -15.37 8.76
CA SER A 521 -2.79 -14.50 8.70
C SER A 521 -3.66 -14.64 9.94
N VAL A 522 -4.20 -13.52 10.43
CA VAL A 522 -5.28 -13.49 11.42
C VAL A 522 -6.50 -12.82 10.78
N VAL A 523 -7.65 -13.46 10.87
CA VAL A 523 -8.90 -12.93 10.34
C VAL A 523 -9.50 -11.92 11.32
N LEU A 524 -9.64 -10.66 10.90
CA LEU A 524 -10.12 -9.58 11.75
C LEU A 524 -11.52 -9.15 11.33
N ILE A 525 -12.53 -9.39 12.17
CA ILE A 525 -13.93 -9.08 11.88
C ILE A 525 -14.30 -7.75 12.53
N THR A 526 -14.41 -6.70 11.72
CA THR A 526 -14.85 -5.38 12.16
C THR A 526 -16.37 -5.29 12.21
N ARG A 527 -16.91 -4.49 13.12
CA ARG A 527 -18.36 -4.37 13.39
C ARG A 527 -19.05 -5.65 13.88
N GLY A 528 -18.26 -6.63 14.32
CA GLY A 528 -18.76 -7.86 14.94
C GLY A 528 -19.03 -7.70 16.44
N ASP A 529 -18.76 -6.55 17.03
CA ASP A 529 -19.09 -6.18 18.41
C ASP A 529 -20.59 -6.32 18.73
N LYS A 530 -21.45 -6.12 17.72
CA LYS A 530 -22.89 -6.40 17.80
C LYS A 530 -23.24 -7.89 18.01
N TRP A 531 -22.27 -8.79 17.86
CA TRP A 531 -22.45 -10.23 17.99
C TRP A 531 -22.12 -10.76 19.40
N GLY A 532 -21.54 -9.93 20.28
CA GLY A 532 -21.10 -10.37 21.62
C GLY A 532 -19.84 -11.25 21.57
N ARG A 533 -19.67 -12.15 22.56
CA ARG A 533 -18.56 -13.10 22.60
C ARG A 533 -18.82 -14.23 21.60
N VAL A 534 -18.10 -14.21 20.47
CA VAL A 534 -18.28 -15.17 19.37
C VAL A 534 -17.17 -16.21 19.41
N GLU A 535 -17.54 -17.49 19.49
CA GLU A 535 -16.60 -18.60 19.34
C GLU A 535 -16.51 -19.04 17.88
N HIS A 536 -15.44 -19.78 17.54
CA HIS A 536 -15.22 -20.25 16.17
C HIS A 536 -16.43 -21.01 15.59
N LYS A 537 -17.10 -21.82 16.43
CA LYS A 537 -18.28 -22.61 16.09
C LYS A 537 -19.50 -21.77 15.69
N ASP A 538 -19.53 -20.51 16.09
CA ASP A 538 -20.64 -19.58 15.84
C ASP A 538 -20.45 -18.83 14.52
N LEU A 539 -19.30 -18.97 13.85
CA LEU A 539 -19.04 -18.39 12.54
C LEU A 539 -19.81 -19.14 11.45
N HIS A 540 -20.36 -18.39 10.49
CA HIS A 540 -20.96 -18.98 9.28
C HIS A 540 -19.97 -19.94 8.61
N TYR A 541 -20.45 -21.09 8.14
CA TYR A 541 -19.62 -22.20 7.62
C TYR A 541 -18.50 -21.74 6.66
N SER A 542 -18.80 -20.84 5.72
CA SER A 542 -17.80 -20.33 4.76
C SER A 542 -16.71 -19.47 5.39
N LEU A 543 -17.03 -18.73 6.45
CA LEU A 543 -16.08 -17.94 7.21
C LEU A 543 -15.26 -18.84 8.14
N GLY A 544 -15.90 -19.82 8.79
CA GLY A 544 -15.23 -20.84 9.61
C GLY A 544 -14.15 -21.58 8.80
N GLN A 545 -14.49 -22.12 7.62
CA GLN A 545 -13.52 -22.78 6.74
C GLN A 545 -12.33 -21.88 6.35
N PHE A 546 -12.57 -20.59 6.15
CA PHE A 546 -11.50 -19.65 5.83
C PHE A 546 -10.60 -19.36 7.04
N VAL A 547 -11.20 -19.24 8.23
CA VAL A 547 -10.46 -19.09 9.49
C VAL A 547 -9.64 -20.35 9.78
N ASP A 548 -10.18 -21.54 9.53
CA ASP A 548 -9.44 -22.82 9.61
C ASP A 548 -8.22 -22.81 8.68
N SER A 549 -8.37 -22.27 7.47
CA SER A 549 -7.26 -22.13 6.52
C SER A 549 -6.17 -21.17 7.02
N CYS A 550 -6.51 -20.26 7.94
CA CYS A 550 -5.57 -19.37 8.65
C CYS A 550 -5.08 -19.97 9.98
N GLY A 551 -5.26 -21.27 10.21
CA GLY A 551 -4.87 -21.95 11.44
C GLY A 551 -5.73 -21.57 12.65
N GLY A 552 -7.02 -21.28 12.42
CA GLY A 552 -8.01 -20.96 13.45
C GLY A 552 -7.93 -19.55 14.01
N ALA A 553 -7.02 -18.71 13.51
CA ALA A 553 -6.75 -17.39 14.07
C ALA A 553 -7.76 -16.34 13.58
N PHE A 554 -8.68 -15.93 14.47
CA PHE A 554 -9.59 -14.81 14.22
C PHE A 554 -9.80 -13.93 15.46
N HIS A 555 -10.19 -12.68 15.24
CA HIS A 555 -10.52 -11.73 16.30
C HIS A 555 -11.66 -10.80 15.87
N VAL A 556 -12.60 -10.54 16.78
CA VAL A 556 -13.72 -9.61 16.56
C VAL A 556 -13.33 -8.25 17.12
N PHE A 557 -13.36 -7.22 16.29
CA PHE A 557 -12.69 -5.95 16.56
C PHE A 557 -13.66 -4.77 16.48
N ASN A 558 -13.75 -3.99 17.55
CA ASN A 558 -14.58 -2.79 17.61
C ASN A 558 -13.75 -1.54 17.31
N ASN A 559 -13.86 -1.07 16.08
CA ASN A 559 -13.16 0.13 15.61
C ASN A 559 -13.77 1.46 16.10
N GLU A 560 -14.94 1.43 16.75
CA GLU A 560 -15.62 2.62 17.28
C GLU A 560 -15.24 2.87 18.76
N GLU A 561 -14.67 1.87 19.44
CA GLU A 561 -14.23 1.92 20.84
C GLU A 561 -12.70 2.06 20.93
N GLN A 562 -12.19 3.29 20.92
CA GLN A 562 -10.73 3.56 20.95
C GLN A 562 -10.15 3.67 22.36
N VAL A 563 -11.00 3.73 23.39
CA VAL A 563 -10.59 3.95 24.79
C VAL A 563 -10.26 2.62 25.47
N ASP A 564 -11.04 1.57 25.20
CA ASP A 564 -10.77 0.24 25.75
C ASP A 564 -9.68 -0.49 24.94
N ARG A 565 -8.52 -0.68 25.57
CA ARG A 565 -7.34 -1.34 25.00
C ARG A 565 -7.33 -2.86 25.21
N THR A 566 -8.33 -3.43 25.88
CA THR A 566 -8.42 -4.90 26.10
C THR A 566 -8.49 -5.66 24.79
N GLN A 567 -9.35 -5.23 23.84
CA GLN A 567 -9.43 -5.84 22.50
C GLN A 567 -8.10 -5.83 21.74
N VAL A 568 -7.31 -4.76 21.89
CA VAL A 568 -6.00 -4.63 21.23
C VAL A 568 -5.01 -5.60 21.88
N THR A 569 -5.06 -5.72 23.21
CA THR A 569 -4.21 -6.67 23.96
C THR A 569 -4.50 -8.11 23.53
N GLU A 570 -5.77 -8.51 23.50
CA GLU A 570 -6.20 -9.84 23.04
C GLU A 570 -5.86 -10.10 21.56
N LEU A 571 -5.94 -9.07 20.71
CA LEU A 571 -5.51 -9.17 19.31
C LEU A 571 -4.00 -9.41 19.21
N MET A 572 -3.20 -8.69 20.00
CA MET A 572 -1.74 -8.85 20.02
C MET A 572 -1.33 -10.24 20.50
N GLU A 573 -1.97 -10.80 21.53
CA GLU A 573 -1.74 -12.18 21.98
C GLU A 573 -1.97 -13.21 20.86
N LYS A 574 -3.03 -13.02 20.05
CA LYS A 574 -3.32 -13.89 18.90
C LYS A 574 -2.29 -13.74 17.78
N ILE A 575 -1.82 -12.51 17.52
CA ILE A 575 -0.77 -12.25 16.54
C ILE A 575 0.53 -12.94 17.00
N GLU A 576 0.86 -12.84 18.28
CA GLU A 576 2.04 -13.48 18.85
C GLU A 576 1.98 -14.99 18.75
N ALA A 577 0.83 -15.60 19.05
CA ALA A 577 0.63 -17.04 18.86
C ALA A 577 0.83 -17.46 17.39
N VAL A 578 0.42 -16.62 16.42
CA VAL A 578 0.69 -16.85 15.00
C VAL A 578 2.18 -16.72 14.70
N VAL A 579 2.85 -15.69 15.21
CA VAL A 579 4.29 -15.47 14.99
C VAL A 579 5.13 -16.60 15.59
N GLU A 580 4.82 -17.02 16.81
CA GLU A 580 5.49 -18.12 17.51
C GLU A 580 5.30 -19.45 16.77
N ARG A 581 4.08 -19.75 16.32
CA ARG A 581 3.80 -20.93 15.49
C ARG A 581 4.61 -20.97 14.20
N ASN A 582 4.96 -19.80 13.66
CA ASN A 582 5.82 -19.67 12.48
C ASN A 582 7.31 -19.50 12.84
N GLY A 583 7.71 -19.89 14.06
CA GLY A 583 9.11 -19.91 14.51
C GLY A 583 9.71 -18.52 14.74
N GLY A 584 8.87 -17.50 14.93
CA GLY A 584 9.30 -16.10 15.08
C GLY A 584 9.77 -15.43 13.79
N GLN A 585 9.62 -16.10 12.64
CA GLN A 585 10.09 -15.60 11.36
C GLN A 585 9.06 -14.70 10.66
N HIS A 586 9.54 -13.64 10.01
CA HIS A 586 8.72 -12.78 9.18
C HIS A 586 8.64 -13.29 7.73
N TYR A 587 7.63 -12.84 7.01
CA TYR A 587 7.43 -13.13 5.60
C TYR A 587 8.46 -12.41 4.74
N THR A 588 9.40 -13.13 4.15
CA THR A 588 10.46 -12.59 3.29
C THR A 588 10.02 -12.39 1.84
N ASN A 589 10.66 -11.46 1.13
CA ASN A 589 10.47 -11.30 -0.31
C ASN A 589 10.85 -12.56 -1.11
N GLU A 590 11.81 -13.37 -0.63
CA GLU A 590 12.18 -14.64 -1.27
C GLU A 590 11.00 -15.63 -1.33
N MET A 591 10.24 -15.75 -0.23
CA MET A 591 9.01 -16.55 -0.21
C MET A 591 7.99 -16.07 -1.25
N TYR A 592 7.90 -14.77 -1.49
CA TYR A 592 7.03 -14.22 -2.53
C TYR A 592 7.57 -14.48 -3.94
N GLN A 593 8.86 -14.22 -4.17
CA GLN A 593 9.53 -14.47 -5.46
C GLN A 593 9.48 -15.96 -5.83
N GLU A 594 9.64 -16.85 -4.87
CA GLU A 594 9.51 -18.29 -5.05
C GLU A 594 8.10 -18.69 -5.47
N VAL A 595 7.06 -18.07 -4.89
CA VAL A 595 5.68 -18.28 -5.32
C VAL A 595 5.46 -17.72 -6.72
N GLN A 596 5.99 -16.55 -7.05
CA GLN A 596 5.93 -16.00 -8.41
C GLN A 596 6.69 -16.87 -9.41
N ARG A 597 7.84 -17.44 -9.03
CA ARG A 597 8.64 -18.36 -9.83
C ARG A 597 7.85 -19.63 -10.10
N LYS A 598 7.29 -20.28 -9.07
CA LYS A 598 6.41 -21.45 -9.24
C LYS A 598 5.20 -21.15 -10.11
N ARG A 599 4.53 -20.00 -9.88
CA ARG A 599 3.40 -19.56 -10.68
C ARG A 599 3.80 -19.30 -12.14
N ASN A 600 4.96 -18.69 -12.38
CA ASN A 600 5.47 -18.42 -13.72
C ASN A 600 6.02 -19.68 -14.38
N GLU A 601 6.52 -20.66 -13.64
CA GLU A 601 6.92 -21.98 -14.13
C GLU A 601 5.69 -22.80 -14.51
N GLU A 602 4.66 -22.82 -13.67
CA GLU A 602 3.33 -23.37 -13.96
C GLU A 602 2.70 -22.66 -15.18
N TRP A 603 2.83 -21.33 -15.28
CA TRP A 603 2.37 -20.55 -16.42
C TRP A 603 3.18 -20.84 -17.68
N SER A 604 4.51 -20.93 -17.58
CA SER A 604 5.39 -21.21 -18.72
C SER A 604 5.24 -22.65 -19.22
N CYS A 605 5.01 -23.63 -18.34
CA CYS A 605 4.64 -25.00 -18.72
C CYS A 605 3.21 -25.10 -19.28
N SER A 606 2.35 -24.09 -19.06
CA SER A 606 1.02 -24.01 -19.68
C SER A 606 0.99 -23.24 -21.01
N VAL A 607 2.12 -22.63 -21.40
CA VAL A 607 2.27 -21.84 -22.64
C VAL A 607 3.40 -22.38 -23.54
N SER A 608 4.16 -23.39 -23.07
CA SER A 608 5.18 -24.16 -23.81
C SER A 608 4.71 -25.60 -23.93
#